data_AF-A0A6I1H1Q0-F1
#
_entry.id   AF-A0A6I1H1Q0-F1
#
_cell.length_a   1.000
_cell.length_b   1.000
_cell.length_c   1.000
_cell.angle_alpha   90.00
_cell.angle_beta   90.00
_cell.angle_gamma   90.00
#
_symmetry.space_group_name_H-M   'P 1'
#
loop_
_entity.id
_entity.type
_entity.pdbx_description
1 polymer ?
#
loop_
_entity_poly.entity_id
_entity_poly.type
_entity_poly.pdbx_seq_one_letter_code
_entity_poly.pdbx_strand_id
1 'polypeptide(L)'
;LIVAGGGVLYGKAGAALRAFAERHGIPVAETQAGKSSLPWDHPLQLGAIGVTGSPAANALAAQADVVLAVGTRLQDFTTGSNSLF
;
A
#
# COMPACT_ATOMS: atom_id res chain seq x y z
N LEU A 1 -1.34 2.67 8.12
CA LEU A 1 -1.39 2.51 6.64
C LEU A 1 -0.84 1.14 6.24
N ILE A 2 -1.42 0.45 5.26
CA ILE A 2 -0.79 -0.74 4.64
C ILE A 2 -0.11 -0.36 3.33
N VAL A 3 1.13 -0.81 3.12
CA VAL A 3 1.85 -0.73 1.84
C VAL A 3 1.96 -2.13 1.26
N ALA A 4 1.16 -2.41 0.23
CA ALA A 4 1.12 -3.71 -0.44
C ALA A 4 2.09 -3.75 -1.63
N GLY A 5 3.01 -4.72 -1.61
CA GLY A 5 3.95 -4.97 -2.70
C GLY A 5 3.63 -6.20 -3.53
N GLY A 6 4.46 -6.47 -4.54
CA GLY A 6 4.25 -7.59 -5.47
C GLY A 6 4.24 -8.97 -4.80
N GLY A 7 4.88 -9.12 -3.64
CA GLY A 7 4.84 -10.35 -2.84
C GLY A 7 3.43 -10.73 -2.39
N VAL A 8 2.49 -9.77 -2.26
CA VAL A 8 1.07 -10.07 -2.02
C VAL A 8 0.49 -10.85 -3.19
N LEU A 9 0.81 -10.44 -4.42
CA LEU A 9 0.32 -11.07 -5.64
C LEU A 9 1.02 -12.42 -5.87
N TYR A 10 2.36 -12.44 -5.78
CA TYR A 10 3.15 -13.66 -5.96
C TYR A 10 2.81 -14.74 -4.91
N GLY A 11 2.51 -14.32 -3.68
CA GLY A 11 2.07 -15.20 -2.60
C GLY A 11 0.58 -15.55 -2.64
N LYS A 12 -0.19 -15.07 -3.63
CA LYS A 12 -1.64 -15.25 -3.74
C LYS A 12 -2.41 -14.82 -2.48
N ALA A 13 -1.92 -13.78 -1.80
CA ALA A 13 -2.44 -13.31 -0.52
C ALA A 13 -3.49 -12.19 -0.62
N GLY A 14 -3.98 -11.87 -1.83
CA GLY A 14 -4.92 -10.75 -2.05
C GLY A 14 -6.21 -10.85 -1.22
N ALA A 15 -6.80 -12.05 -1.11
CA ALA A 15 -7.99 -12.26 -0.29
C ALA A 15 -7.73 -12.04 1.21
N ALA A 16 -6.57 -12.50 1.70
CA ALA A 16 -6.17 -12.31 3.10
C ALA A 16 -5.88 -10.84 3.41
N LEU A 17 -5.18 -10.14 2.50
CA LEU A 17 -4.95 -8.70 2.60
C LEU A 17 -6.28 -7.93 2.65
N ARG A 18 -7.21 -8.24 1.73
CA ARG A 18 -8.54 -7.62 1.71
C ARG A 18 -9.28 -7.81 3.02
N ALA A 19 -9.39 -9.07 3.48
CA ALA A 19 -10.10 -9.38 4.72
C ALA A 19 -9.48 -8.66 5.93
N PHE A 20 -8.15 -8.58 5.99
CA PHE A 20 -7.45 -7.84 7.05
C PHE A 20 -7.73 -6.34 6.98
N ALA A 21 -7.62 -5.74 5.80
CA ALA A 21 -7.88 -4.31 5.59
C ALA A 21 -9.33 -3.94 5.94
N GLU A 22 -10.32 -4.71 5.46
CA GLU A 22 -11.75 -4.50 5.76
C GLU A 22 -12.05 -4.66 7.25
N ARG A 23 -11.51 -5.70 7.89
CA ARG A 23 -11.73 -5.99 9.32
C ARG A 23 -11.25 -4.86 10.23
N HIS A 24 -10.15 -4.21 9.86
CA HIS A 24 -9.51 -3.19 10.68
C HIS A 24 -9.76 -1.76 10.16
N GLY A 25 -10.45 -1.61 9.02
CA GLY A 25 -10.66 -0.32 8.38
C GLY A 25 -9.36 0.38 7.96
N ILE A 26 -8.31 -0.39 7.62
CA ILE A 26 -6.99 0.18 7.32
C ILE A 26 -6.87 0.44 5.81
N PRO A 27 -6.60 1.68 5.39
CA PRO A 27 -6.34 1.99 3.99
C PRO A 27 -5.12 1.26 3.44
N VAL A 28 -5.17 0.89 2.16
CA VAL A 28 -4.11 0.19 1.43
C VAL A 28 -3.59 1.09 0.32
N ALA A 29 -2.28 1.32 0.32
CA ALA A 29 -1.56 1.89 -0.82
C ALA A 29 -0.68 0.83 -1.48
N GLU A 30 -0.47 0.93 -2.78
CA GLU A 30 0.20 -0.09 -3.58
C GLU A 30 1.56 0.39 -4.08
N THR A 31 2.57 -0.47 -4.04
CA THR A 31 3.77 -0.22 -4.86
C THR A 31 3.47 -0.51 -6.33
N GLN A 32 4.34 -0.09 -7.24
CA GLN A 32 4.22 -0.42 -8.67
C GLN A 32 4.07 -1.94 -8.91
N ALA A 33 4.83 -2.75 -8.17
CA ALA A 33 4.73 -4.22 -8.25
C ALA A 33 3.51 -4.79 -7.51
N GLY A 34 2.96 -4.08 -6.52
CA GLY A 34 1.78 -4.47 -5.77
C GLY A 34 0.46 -4.03 -6.41
N LYS A 35 0.51 -3.36 -7.57
CA LYS A 35 -0.67 -2.84 -8.25
C LYS A 35 -1.73 -3.93 -8.44
N SER A 36 -2.97 -3.63 -8.07
CA SER A 36 -4.13 -4.55 -8.11
C SER A 36 -4.16 -5.57 -6.98
N SER A 37 -3.45 -5.32 -5.88
CA SER A 37 -3.61 -6.01 -4.61
C SER A 37 -5.01 -5.83 -4.01
N LEU A 38 -5.69 -4.73 -4.33
CA LEU A 38 -7.15 -4.55 -4.20
C LEU A 38 -7.77 -4.05 -5.51
N PRO A 39 -9.09 -4.25 -5.71
CA PRO A 39 -9.84 -3.59 -6.78
C PRO A 39 -9.69 -2.06 -6.74
N TRP A 40 -9.69 -1.44 -7.91
CA TRP A 40 -9.47 0.01 -8.05
C TRP A 40 -10.58 0.87 -7.42
N ASP A 41 -11.81 0.32 -7.35
CA ASP A 41 -13.02 0.92 -6.80
C ASP A 41 -13.27 0.52 -5.34
N HIS A 42 -12.34 -0.23 -4.74
CA HIS A 42 -12.45 -0.64 -3.34
C HIS A 42 -12.33 0.61 -2.43
N PRO A 43 -13.22 0.79 -1.43
CA PRO A 43 -13.24 2.01 -0.62
C PRO A 43 -11.97 2.27 0.19
N LEU A 44 -11.20 1.22 0.50
CA LEU A 44 -9.91 1.31 1.19
C LEU A 44 -8.68 1.41 0.25
N GLN A 45 -8.86 1.48 -1.07
CA GLN A 45 -7.76 1.57 -2.02
C GLN A 45 -7.34 3.04 -2.24
N LEU A 46 -6.10 3.39 -1.88
CA LEU A 46 -5.54 4.75 -1.98
C LEU A 46 -4.78 5.05 -3.28
N GLY A 47 -4.53 4.02 -4.09
CA GLY A 47 -3.71 4.08 -5.29
C GLY A 47 -2.23 3.83 -5.00
N ALA A 48 -1.39 4.24 -5.96
CA ALA A 48 0.05 4.07 -5.86
C ALA A 48 0.66 4.91 -4.74
N ILE A 49 1.71 4.43 -4.07
CA ILE A 49 2.52 5.20 -3.11
C ILE A 49 3.93 5.46 -3.65
N GLY A 50 4.53 6.57 -3.21
CA GLY A 50 5.93 6.87 -3.49
C GLY A 50 6.15 8.12 -4.33
N VAL A 51 7.33 8.22 -4.96
CA VAL A 51 7.73 9.35 -5.82
C VAL A 51 6.71 9.62 -6.93
N THR A 52 6.11 8.56 -7.49
CA THR A 52 5.05 8.60 -8.50
C THR A 52 3.68 8.21 -7.95
N GLY A 53 3.51 8.32 -6.62
CA GLY A 53 2.29 7.94 -5.91
C GLY A 53 1.14 8.93 -6.09
N SER A 54 -0.05 8.51 -5.70
CA SER A 54 -1.22 9.38 -5.66
C SER A 54 -1.06 10.42 -4.53
N PRO A 55 -1.63 11.63 -4.69
CA PRO A 55 -1.62 12.62 -3.61
C PRO A 55 -2.26 12.10 -2.31
N ALA A 56 -3.33 11.31 -2.42
CA ALA A 56 -4.02 10.73 -1.26
C ALA A 56 -3.16 9.70 -0.51
N ALA A 57 -2.50 8.79 -1.24
CA ALA A 57 -1.63 7.79 -0.64
C ALA A 57 -0.43 8.44 0.07
N ASN A 58 0.22 9.40 -0.57
CA ASN A 58 1.39 10.08 -0.01
C ASN A 58 1.03 10.97 1.18
N ALA A 59 -0.10 11.69 1.12
CA ALA A 59 -0.57 12.51 2.24
C ALA A 59 -0.89 11.66 3.47
N LEU A 60 -1.57 10.51 3.29
CA LEU A 60 -1.88 9.62 4.40
C LEU A 60 -0.64 8.89 4.92
N ALA A 61 0.36 8.62 4.07
CA ALA A 61 1.63 8.04 4.48
C ALA A 61 2.41 8.98 5.40
N ALA A 62 2.51 10.28 5.04
CA ALA A 62 3.18 11.28 5.86
C ALA A 62 2.48 11.52 7.23
N GLN A 63 1.20 11.19 7.35
CA GLN A 63 0.42 11.29 8.59
C GLN A 63 0.35 9.96 9.36
N ALA A 64 0.85 8.86 8.79
CA ALA A 64 0.76 7.56 9.42
C ALA A 64 1.69 7.47 10.63
N ASP A 65 1.16 7.04 11.76
CA ASP A 65 1.92 6.65 12.95
C ASP A 65 2.52 5.25 12.82
N VAL A 66 1.86 4.39 12.05
CA VAL A 66 2.29 3.01 11.76
C VAL A 66 2.10 2.68 10.28
N VAL A 67 3.16 2.16 9.66
CA VAL A 67 3.16 1.61 8.30
C VAL A 67 3.38 0.09 8.35
N LEU A 68 2.40 -0.67 7.86
CA LEU A 68 2.49 -2.11 7.69
C LEU A 68 2.94 -2.46 6.26
N ALA A 69 4.21 -2.81 6.11
CA ALA A 69 4.79 -3.23 4.84
C ALA A 69 4.49 -4.72 4.58
N VAL A 70 3.68 -5.04 3.56
CA VAL A 70 3.24 -6.42 3.27
C VAL A 70 3.72 -6.85 1.90
N GLY A 71 4.52 -7.93 1.85
CA GLY A 71 5.00 -8.51 0.58
C GLY A 71 5.77 -7.50 -0.28
N THR A 72 6.43 -6.53 0.34
CA THR A 72 7.09 -5.43 -0.36
C THR A 72 8.55 -5.32 0.03
N ARG A 73 9.39 -4.94 -0.94
CA ARG A 73 10.69 -4.36 -0.66
C ARG A 73 10.47 -2.84 -0.62
N LEU A 74 10.76 -2.21 0.50
CA LEU A 74 10.70 -0.74 0.65
C LEU A 74 11.81 -0.09 -0.18
N GLN A 75 11.58 -0.03 -1.49
CA GLN A 75 12.51 0.54 -2.46
C GLN A 75 12.46 2.07 -2.39
N ASP A 76 13.49 2.68 -2.95
CA ASP A 76 13.67 4.14 -3.02
C ASP A 76 12.41 4.86 -3.53
N PHE A 77 11.85 4.41 -4.65
CA PHE A 77 10.64 5.03 -5.21
C PHE A 77 9.42 4.85 -4.31
N THR A 78 9.29 3.73 -3.60
CA THR A 78 8.16 3.45 -2.70
C THR A 78 8.22 4.33 -1.44
N THR A 79 9.43 4.59 -0.93
CA THR A 79 9.67 5.33 0.31
C THR A 79 9.95 6.82 0.08
N GLY A 80 10.00 7.27 -1.18
CA GLY A 80 10.46 8.61 -1.49
C GLY A 80 11.88 8.86 -0.97
N SER A 81 12.80 7.93 -1.21
CA SER A 81 14.15 7.98 -0.65
C SER A 81 14.19 8.07 0.88
N ASN A 82 13.35 7.26 1.55
CA ASN A 82 13.18 7.23 3.02
C ASN A 82 12.68 8.56 3.63
N SER A 83 11.92 9.36 2.88
CA SER A 83 11.38 10.64 3.37
C SER A 83 9.85 10.67 3.48
N LEU A 84 9.17 9.68 2.90
CA LEU A 84 7.71 9.70 2.78
C LEU A 84 6.98 9.31 4.08
N PHE A 85 7.62 8.47 4.89
CA PHE A 85 7.17 7.98 6.19
C PHE A 85 8.36 7.44 6.97
#